data_AF-A0A0P7WID6-F1
#
_entry.id   AF-A0A0P7WID6-F1
#
_cell.length_a   1.000
_cell.length_b   1.000
_cell.length_c   1.000
_cell.angle_alpha   90.00
_cell.angle_beta   90.00
_cell.angle_gamma   90.00
#
_symmetry.space_group_name_H-M   'P 1'
#
loop_
_entity.id
_entity.type
_entity.pdbx_description
1 polymer ?
#
loop_
_entity_poly.entity_id
_entity_poly.type
_entity_poly.pdbx_seq_one_letter_code
_entity_poly.pdbx_strand_id
1 'polypeptide(L)'
;MVEAVDSRFRFPFEPYTIQKEFMEALYRTLEDSKIGIFESPTGTGKSLSLICGALTWLQDFEERKKQEAARLLENRADTVAEHPAEKKLTPGQDGSSSSEPDWITAFVQKKAERDLVDKLKVASHESQYQSRNALAVRGQSDWWIRAGTESGCYSCATFH
;
A
#
# COMPACT_ATOMS: atom_id res chain seq x y z
N MET A 1 -15.11 12.96 48.32
CA MET A 1 -15.95 12.73 47.13
C MET A 1 -15.32 13.55 46.02
N VAL A 2 -14.62 12.92 45.09
CA VAL A 2 -14.03 13.60 43.93
C VAL A 2 -15.19 13.86 42.98
N GLU A 3 -15.60 15.11 42.88
CA GLU A 3 -16.65 15.52 41.95
C GLU A 3 -16.18 15.27 40.52
N ALA A 4 -17.04 14.63 39.75
CA ALA A 4 -16.85 14.43 38.32
C ALA A 4 -16.90 15.80 37.63
N VAL A 5 -15.75 16.46 37.54
CA VAL A 5 -15.52 17.45 36.48
C VAL A 5 -15.79 16.75 35.18
N ASP A 6 -16.64 17.34 34.34
CA ASP A 6 -16.90 16.93 32.97
C ASP A 6 -15.58 16.90 32.18
N SER A 7 -14.84 15.79 32.31
CA SER A 7 -13.41 15.67 32.05
C SER A 7 -13.10 15.24 30.63
N ARG A 8 -14.09 15.33 29.74
CA ARG A 8 -13.96 14.86 28.36
C ARG A 8 -12.87 15.64 27.64
N PHE A 9 -12.88 16.96 27.80
CA PHE A 9 -11.89 17.83 27.16
C PHE A 9 -10.80 18.20 28.15
N ARG A 10 -9.54 17.84 27.86
CA ARG A 10 -8.39 18.31 28.64
C ARG A 10 -8.15 19.79 28.39
N PHE A 11 -8.77 20.64 29.20
CA PHE A 11 -8.56 22.09 29.19
C PHE A 11 -7.69 22.51 30.38
N PRO A 12 -6.73 23.44 30.21
CA PRO A 12 -5.80 23.83 31.28
C PRO A 12 -6.45 24.63 32.43
N PHE A 13 -7.66 25.14 32.23
CA PHE A 13 -8.44 25.91 33.19
C PHE A 13 -9.90 25.41 33.18
N GLU A 14 -10.78 25.93 34.04
CA GLU A 14 -12.21 25.64 33.92
C GLU A 14 -12.74 26.29 32.62
N PRO A 15 -13.23 25.50 31.64
CA PRO A 15 -13.69 26.07 30.39
C PRO A 15 -15.02 26.80 30.57
N TYR A 16 -15.18 27.94 29.89
CA TYR A 16 -16.47 28.62 29.83
C TYR A 16 -17.52 27.74 29.14
N THR A 17 -18.81 27.91 29.48
CA THR A 17 -19.91 27.14 28.87
C THR A 17 -19.89 27.20 27.34
N ILE A 18 -19.63 28.37 26.77
CA ILE A 18 -19.50 28.57 25.31
C ILE A 18 -18.33 27.78 24.70
N GLN A 19 -17.23 27.58 25.43
CA GLN A 19 -16.09 26.77 24.97
C GLN A 19 -16.43 25.28 25.02
N LYS A 20 -17.17 24.83 26.06
CA LYS A 20 -17.66 23.45 26.17
C LYS A 20 -18.59 23.11 25.00
N GLU A 21 -19.56 23.97 24.72
CA GLU A 21 -20.48 23.82 23.58
C GLU A 21 -19.74 23.79 22.24
N PHE A 22 -18.77 24.67 22.06
CA PHE A 22 -17.92 24.69 20.86
C PHE A 22 -17.13 23.39 20.69
N MET A 23 -16.47 22.91 21.75
CA MET A 23 -15.69 21.67 21.73
C MET A 23 -16.57 20.45 21.48
N GLU A 24 -17.77 20.40 22.06
CA GLU A 24 -18.74 19.32 21.83
C GLU A 24 -19.22 19.31 20.37
N ALA A 25 -19.61 20.47 19.83
CA ALA A 25 -20.05 20.60 18.44
C ALA A 25 -18.93 20.23 17.44
N LEU A 26 -17.68 20.62 17.75
CA LEU A 26 -16.49 20.21 17.00
C LEU A 26 -16.31 18.70 17.04
N TYR A 27 -16.35 18.10 18.23
CA TYR A 27 -16.21 16.65 18.39
C TYR A 27 -17.24 15.89 17.56
N ARG A 28 -18.52 16.28 17.63
CA ARG A 28 -19.60 15.61 16.88
C ARG A 28 -19.41 15.72 15.37
N THR A 29 -18.93 16.87 14.90
CA THR A 29 -18.64 17.08 13.48
C THR A 29 -17.52 16.17 13.00
N LEU A 30 -16.45 16.02 13.80
CA LEU A 30 -15.34 15.11 13.52
C LEU A 30 -15.81 13.65 13.55
N GLU A 31 -16.63 13.28 14.53
CA GLU A 31 -17.19 11.94 14.65
C GLU A 31 -18.04 11.55 13.43
N ASP A 32 -18.86 12.48 12.96
CA ASP A 32 -19.68 12.32 11.77
C ASP A 32 -18.89 12.39 10.45
N SER A 33 -17.57 12.66 10.51
CA SER A 33 -16.71 12.90 9.34
C SER A 33 -17.25 14.00 8.41
N LYS A 34 -17.83 15.06 9.00
CA LYS A 34 -18.42 16.22 8.28
C LYS A 34 -17.52 17.45 8.35
N ILE A 35 -17.85 18.45 7.55
CA ILE A 35 -17.26 19.79 7.63
C ILE A 35 -18.21 20.69 8.43
N GLY A 36 -17.71 21.32 9.49
CA GLY A 36 -18.46 22.28 10.31
C GLY A 36 -17.83 23.67 10.26
N ILE A 37 -18.67 24.69 10.18
CA ILE A 37 -18.25 26.10 10.24
C ILE A 37 -18.60 26.60 11.64
N PHE A 38 -17.58 26.98 12.40
CA PHE A 38 -17.74 27.40 13.79
C PHE A 38 -17.31 28.86 13.97
N GLU A 39 -18.30 29.69 14.30
CA GLU A 39 -18.10 31.06 14.73
C GLU A 39 -18.13 31.12 16.26
N SER A 40 -17.15 31.79 16.86
CA SER A 40 -17.09 32.01 18.30
C SER A 40 -16.81 33.49 18.57
N PRO A 41 -17.31 34.06 19.68
CA PRO A 41 -16.99 35.43 20.08
C PRO A 41 -15.47 35.66 20.12
N THR A 42 -15.01 36.81 19.62
CA THR A 42 -13.58 37.14 19.58
C THR A 42 -13.03 37.30 21.01
N GLY A 43 -11.91 36.64 21.31
CA GLY A 43 -11.21 36.78 22.61
C GLY A 43 -11.47 35.67 23.63
N THR A 44 -12.36 34.71 23.37
CA THR A 44 -12.64 33.58 24.28
C THR A 44 -11.78 32.34 24.02
N GLY A 45 -10.57 32.47 23.46
CA GLY A 45 -9.67 31.32 23.29
C GLY A 45 -10.17 30.25 22.30
N LYS A 46 -10.70 30.66 21.14
CA LYS A 46 -11.11 29.77 20.03
C LYS A 46 -10.04 28.76 19.67
N SER A 47 -8.80 29.22 19.48
CA SER A 47 -7.68 28.35 19.08
C SER A 47 -7.42 27.27 20.11
N LEU A 48 -7.44 27.62 21.41
CA LEU A 48 -7.22 26.65 22.48
C LEU A 48 -8.36 25.63 22.55
N SER A 49 -9.61 26.10 22.46
CA SER A 49 -10.79 25.22 22.45
C SER A 49 -10.79 24.28 21.24
N LEU A 50 -10.42 24.79 20.06
CA LEU A 50 -10.29 23.99 18.84
C LEU A 50 -9.24 22.89 18.99
N ILE A 51 -8.05 23.22 19.51
CA ILE A 51 -6.97 22.26 19.71
C ILE A 51 -7.38 21.21 20.75
N CYS A 52 -7.92 21.62 21.91
CA CYS A 52 -8.35 20.71 22.96
C CYS A 52 -9.45 19.76 22.47
N GLY A 53 -10.45 20.25 21.74
CA GLY A 53 -11.52 19.43 21.17
C GLY A 53 -11.01 18.44 20.13
N ALA A 54 -10.14 18.89 19.22
CA ALA A 54 -9.55 18.03 18.18
C ALA A 54 -8.63 16.94 18.76
N LEU A 55 -7.78 17.28 19.73
CA LEU A 55 -6.89 16.32 20.39
C LEU A 55 -7.67 15.26 21.17
N THR A 56 -8.75 15.67 21.84
CA THR A 56 -9.63 14.75 22.57
C THR A 56 -10.25 13.74 21.60
N TRP A 57 -10.81 14.22 20.48
CA TRP A 57 -11.37 13.34 19.46
C TRP A 57 -10.33 12.38 18.87
N LEU A 58 -9.11 12.87 18.60
CA LEU A 58 -8.04 12.05 18.04
C LEU A 58 -7.64 10.91 18.98
N GLN A 59 -7.48 11.19 20.28
CA GLN A 59 -7.14 10.16 21.28
C GLN A 59 -8.22 9.09 21.38
N ASP A 60 -9.49 9.51 21.42
CA ASP A 60 -10.62 8.59 21.45
C ASP A 60 -10.68 7.73 20.18
N PHE A 61 -10.41 8.32 19.03
CA PHE A 61 -10.42 7.64 17.74
C PHE A 61 -9.32 6.58 17.64
N GLU A 62 -8.10 6.89 18.08
CA GLU A 62 -6.99 5.95 18.12
C GLU A 62 -7.27 4.78 19.07
N GLU A 63 -7.79 5.08 20.27
CA GLU A 63 -8.13 4.06 21.25
C GLU A 63 -9.25 3.14 20.75
N ARG A 64 -10.29 3.69 20.12
CA ARG A 64 -11.35 2.90 19.46
C ARG A 64 -10.80 1.99 18.38
N LYS A 65 -9.91 2.50 17.52
CA LYS A 65 -9.27 1.68 16.48
C LYS A 65 -8.44 0.55 17.07
N LYS A 66 -7.71 0.83 18.16
CA LYS A 66 -6.93 -0.19 18.86
C LYS A 66 -7.83 -1.24 19.50
N GLN A 67 -8.94 -0.84 20.12
CA GLN A 67 -9.92 -1.76 20.70
C GLN A 67 -10.60 -2.62 19.63
N GLU A 68 -10.95 -2.04 18.48
CA GLU A 68 -11.51 -2.80 17.36
C GLU A 68 -10.51 -3.83 16.84
N ALA A 69 -9.25 -3.44 16.65
CA ALA A 69 -8.19 -4.37 16.27
C ALA A 69 -7.99 -5.48 17.32
N ALA A 70 -8.01 -5.15 18.61
CA ALA A 70 -7.90 -6.14 19.68
C ALA A 70 -9.08 -7.13 19.69
N ARG A 71 -10.31 -6.63 19.51
CA ARG A 71 -11.52 -7.48 19.41
C ARG A 71 -11.46 -8.43 18.22
N LEU A 72 -10.96 -7.98 17.07
CA LEU A 72 -10.77 -8.84 15.90
C LEU A 72 -9.75 -9.96 16.16
N LEU A 73 -8.70 -9.68 16.94
CA LEU A 73 -7.70 -10.68 17.34
C LEU A 73 -8.27 -11.67 18.37
N GLU A 74 -9.06 -11.22 19.33
CA GLU A 74 -9.71 -12.07 20.34
C GLU A 74 -10.73 -13.02 19.70
N ASN A 75 -11.60 -12.51 18.83
CA ASN A 75 -12.54 -13.32 18.07
C ASN A 75 -11.86 -14.39 17.20
N ARG A 76 -10.61 -14.15 16.75
CA ARG A 76 -9.80 -15.14 16.02
C ARG A 76 -9.30 -16.25 16.94
N ALA A 77 -8.97 -15.95 18.19
CA ALA A 77 -8.47 -16.92 19.16
C ALA A 77 -9.55 -17.93 19.58
N ASP A 78 -10.80 -17.49 19.73
CA ASP A 78 -11.92 -18.37 20.09
C ASP A 78 -12.26 -19.39 18.99
N THR A 79 -12.02 -19.06 17.72
CA THR A 79 -12.26 -19.98 16.58
C THR A 79 -11.25 -21.13 16.45
N VAL A 80 -10.22 -21.18 17.30
CA VAL A 80 -9.18 -22.23 17.27
C VAL A 80 -9.37 -23.30 18.38
N ALA A 81 -10.36 -23.14 19.27
CA ALA A 81 -10.53 -24.01 20.43
C ALA A 81 -11.43 -25.25 20.22
N GLU A 82 -12.03 -25.45 19.04
CA GLU A 82 -12.92 -26.61 18.77
C GLU A 82 -12.47 -27.37 17.50
N HIS A 83 -11.49 -28.27 17.65
CA HIS A 83 -11.44 -29.59 16.98
C HIS A 83 -10.32 -30.45 17.62
N PRO A 84 -10.65 -31.42 18.49
CA PRO A 84 -9.70 -32.41 18.98
C PRO A 84 -9.66 -33.64 18.05
N ALA A 85 -8.44 -34.09 17.68
CA ALA A 85 -8.11 -35.42 17.13
C ALA A 85 -8.78 -35.79 15.77
N GLU A 86 -8.19 -36.47 14.78
CA GLU A 86 -7.13 -37.45 14.73
C GLU A 86 -6.90 -37.74 13.22
N LYS A 87 -5.64 -37.80 12.75
CA LYS A 87 -5.25 -38.88 11.83
C LYS A 87 -3.76 -39.17 11.92
N LYS A 88 -3.49 -40.29 12.60
CA LYS A 88 -2.21 -40.94 12.77
C LYS A 88 -1.76 -41.62 11.46
N LEU A 89 -0.43 -41.75 11.34
CA LEU A 89 0.35 -42.73 10.56
C LEU A 89 0.86 -42.31 9.16
N THR A 90 2.12 -41.88 9.11
CA THR A 90 3.21 -42.60 8.41
C THR A 90 4.55 -42.35 9.14
N PRO A 91 5.36 -43.39 9.41
CA PRO A 91 6.74 -43.22 9.88
C PRO A 91 7.67 -43.17 8.67
N GLY A 92 8.25 -41.99 8.39
CA GLY A 92 9.18 -41.82 7.27
C GLY A 92 9.75 -40.41 7.23
N GLN A 93 10.89 -40.24 7.89
CA GLN A 93 12.03 -39.40 7.54
C GLN A 93 11.88 -37.93 7.11
N ASP A 94 12.68 -37.14 7.83
CA ASP A 94 13.51 -36.02 7.37
C ASP A 94 12.92 -34.61 7.32
N GLY A 95 13.50 -33.76 8.17
CA GLY A 95 13.94 -32.44 7.74
C GLY A 95 13.14 -31.24 8.24
N SER A 96 13.68 -30.60 9.28
CA SER A 96 13.53 -29.18 9.58
C SER A 96 12.17 -28.72 10.13
N SER A 97 12.06 -28.73 11.45
CA SER A 97 11.10 -27.92 12.21
C SER A 97 11.43 -26.42 12.03
N SER A 98 10.89 -25.77 10.99
CA SER A 98 10.83 -24.30 10.90
C SER A 98 9.40 -23.85 11.17
N SER A 99 9.21 -23.16 12.28
CA SER A 99 7.93 -22.66 12.80
C SER A 99 7.37 -21.46 12.00
N GLU A 100 7.41 -21.51 10.67
CA GLU A 100 6.91 -20.43 9.82
C GLU A 100 5.54 -20.80 9.23
N PRO A 101 4.49 -19.98 9.45
CA PRO A 101 3.18 -20.27 8.89
C PRO A 101 3.19 -20.24 7.35
N ASP A 102 2.45 -21.17 6.75
CA ASP A 102 2.46 -21.53 5.31
C ASP A 102 2.31 -20.34 4.33
N TRP A 103 1.65 -19.26 4.77
CA TRP A 103 1.51 -18.03 3.98
C TRP A 103 2.84 -17.27 3.76
N ILE A 104 3.79 -17.38 4.69
CA ILE A 104 5.12 -16.75 4.57
C ILE A 104 5.90 -17.45 3.48
N THR A 105 5.92 -18.79 3.51
CA THR A 105 6.57 -19.63 2.51
C THR A 105 5.95 -19.40 1.12
N ALA A 106 4.61 -19.37 1.04
CA ALA A 106 3.91 -19.08 -0.21
C ALA A 106 4.23 -17.68 -0.77
N PHE A 107 4.40 -16.66 0.09
CA PHE A 107 4.81 -15.32 -0.34
C PHE A 107 6.25 -15.29 -0.87
N VAL A 108 7.18 -15.92 -0.14
CA VAL A 108 8.60 -16.00 -0.52
C VAL A 108 8.74 -16.75 -1.85
N GLN A 109 8.03 -17.86 -2.02
CA GLN A 109 7.99 -18.63 -3.26
C GLN A 109 7.39 -17.80 -4.41
N LYS A 110 6.24 -17.13 -4.18
CA LYS A 110 5.60 -16.25 -5.17
C LYS A 110 6.46 -15.04 -5.54
N LYS A 111 7.33 -14.57 -4.64
CA LYS A 111 8.31 -13.53 -4.93
C LYS A 111 9.44 -14.08 -5.82
N ALA A 112 9.99 -15.24 -5.47
CA ALA A 112 11.02 -15.91 -6.28
C ALA A 112 10.53 -16.23 -7.71
N GLU A 113 9.28 -16.67 -7.86
CA GLU A 113 8.66 -16.92 -9.16
C GLU A 113 8.53 -15.64 -10.00
N ARG A 114 8.09 -14.53 -9.39
CA ARG A 114 8.01 -13.23 -10.09
C ARG A 114 9.39 -12.73 -10.51
N ASP A 115 10.38 -12.82 -9.64
CA ASP A 115 11.75 -12.41 -9.96
C ASP A 115 12.34 -13.25 -11.10
N LEU A 116 12.01 -14.56 -11.17
CA LEU A 116 12.43 -15.42 -12.27
C LEU A 116 11.73 -15.04 -13.59
N VAL A 117 10.43 -14.76 -13.56
CA VAL A 117 9.65 -14.32 -14.72
C VAL A 117 10.19 -12.99 -15.26
N ASP A 118 10.52 -12.04 -14.39
CA ASP A 118 11.07 -10.75 -14.82
C ASP A 118 12.48 -10.89 -15.40
N LYS A 119 13.34 -11.75 -14.82
CA LYS A 119 14.64 -12.10 -15.41
C LYS A 119 14.49 -12.73 -16.81
N LEU A 120 13.54 -13.65 -16.99
CA LEU A 120 13.27 -14.28 -18.28
C LEU A 120 12.80 -13.26 -19.33
N LYS A 121 11.93 -12.32 -18.95
CA LYS A 121 11.46 -11.25 -19.85
C LYS A 121 12.59 -10.33 -20.29
N VAL A 122 13.47 -9.93 -19.35
CA VAL A 122 14.63 -9.09 -19.66
C VAL A 122 15.58 -9.81 -20.62
N ALA A 123 15.91 -11.07 -20.36
CA ALA A 123 16.76 -11.88 -21.24
C ALA A 123 16.15 -12.08 -22.63
N SER A 124 14.83 -12.29 -22.71
CA SER A 124 14.11 -12.41 -23.97
C SER A 124 14.16 -11.12 -24.79
N HIS A 125 13.91 -9.98 -24.14
CA HIS A 125 13.96 -8.67 -24.80
C HIS A 125 15.39 -8.32 -25.26
N GLU A 126 16.40 -8.69 -24.46
CA GLU A 126 17.81 -8.54 -24.83
C GLU A 126 18.17 -9.42 -26.04
N SER A 127 17.78 -10.70 -26.05
CA SER A 127 17.99 -11.60 -27.18
C SER A 127 17.32 -11.10 -28.45
N GLN A 128 16.13 -10.50 -28.34
CA GLN A 128 15.41 -9.91 -29.46
C GLN A 128 16.11 -8.65 -29.99
N TYR A 129 16.61 -7.79 -29.10
CA TYR A 129 17.39 -6.62 -29.47
C TYR A 129 18.70 -7.00 -30.17
N GLN A 130 19.46 -7.94 -29.59
CA GLN A 130 20.70 -8.44 -30.19
C GLN A 130 20.46 -9.06 -31.57
N SER A 131 19.39 -9.85 -31.72
CA SER A 131 19.02 -10.43 -33.02
C SER A 131 18.68 -9.34 -34.05
N ARG A 132 17.89 -8.34 -33.65
CA ARG A 132 17.54 -7.20 -34.52
C ARG A 132 18.76 -6.37 -34.90
N ASN A 133 19.69 -6.15 -33.96
CA ASN A 133 20.93 -5.44 -34.22
C ASN A 133 21.88 -6.25 -35.13
N ALA A 134 21.97 -7.58 -34.95
CA ALA A 134 22.76 -8.46 -35.80
C ALA A 134 22.24 -8.51 -37.24
N LEU A 135 20.92 -8.52 -37.43
CA LEU A 135 20.29 -8.39 -38.75
C LEU A 135 20.59 -7.03 -39.40
N ALA A 136 20.57 -5.93 -38.64
CA ALA A 136 20.93 -4.61 -39.15
C ALA A 136 22.40 -4.53 -39.60
N VAL A 137 23.31 -5.20 -38.90
CA VAL A 137 24.73 -5.29 -39.27
C VAL A 137 24.93 -6.13 -40.55
N ARG A 138 24.24 -7.26 -40.68
CA ARG A 138 24.30 -8.10 -41.91
C ARG A 138 23.67 -7.41 -43.12
N GLY A 139 22.59 -6.65 -42.91
CA GLY A 139 21.96 -5.84 -43.97
C GLY A 139 22.86 -4.71 -44.48
N GLN A 140 23.75 -4.15 -43.65
CA GLN A 140 24.75 -3.20 -44.13
C GLN A 140 25.79 -3.86 -45.02
N SER A 141 26.33 -5.03 -44.66
CA SER A 141 27.30 -5.74 -45.51
C SER A 141 26.71 -6.21 -46.85
N ASP A 142 25.44 -6.61 -46.88
CA ASP A 142 24.78 -7.07 -48.11
C ASP A 142 24.48 -5.91 -49.08
N TRP A 143 24.24 -4.70 -48.57
CA TRP A 143 24.05 -3.49 -49.40
C TRP A 143 25.33 -3.13 -50.17
N TRP A 144 26.50 -3.23 -49.54
CA TRP A 144 27.80 -2.99 -50.21
C TRP A 144 28.12 -4.05 -51.28
N ILE A 145 27.79 -5.33 -51.02
CA ILE A 145 28.03 -6.41 -52.00
C ILE A 145 27.10 -6.27 -53.21
N ARG A 146 25.84 -5.87 -53.03
CA ARG A 146 24.87 -5.71 -54.12
C ARG A 146 25.08 -4.43 -54.94
N ALA A 147 25.50 -3.33 -54.31
CA ALA A 147 25.82 -2.08 -55.01
C ALA A 147 27.06 -2.17 -55.92
N GLY A 148 27.94 -3.16 -55.72
CA GLY A 148 29.13 -3.37 -56.56
C GLY A 148 28.89 -4.13 -57.87
N THR A 149 27.67 -4.63 -58.13
CA THR A 149 27.37 -5.49 -59.29
C THR A 149 26.47 -4.87 -60.37
N GLU A 150 25.95 -3.66 -60.17
CA GLU A 150 24.97 -3.01 -61.08
C GLU A 150 25.48 -1.74 -61.80
N SER A 151 26.80 -1.49 -61.86
CA SER A 151 27.35 -0.44 -62.72
C SER A 151 27.95 -1.02 -64.00
N GLY A 152 27.08 -1.53 -64.87
CA GLY A 152 27.42 -1.93 -66.22
C GLY A 152 26.16 -2.05 -67.06
N CYS A 153 26.15 -1.33 -68.20
CA CYS A 153 25.30 -1.52 -69.38
C CYS A 153 23.97 -0.71 -69.47
N TYR A 154 24.03 0.33 -70.32
CA TYR A 154 23.06 0.79 -71.36
C TYR A 154 21.60 1.09 -70.92
N SER A 155 20.80 2.02 -71.46
CA SER A 155 20.80 2.81 -72.69
C SER A 155 19.66 3.86 -72.58
N CYS A 156 19.86 5.03 -73.20
CA CYS A 156 18.93 5.80 -74.04
C CYS A 156 17.39 5.71 -73.81
N ALA A 157 16.73 6.86 -73.58
CA ALA A 157 15.70 7.39 -74.50
C ALA A 157 15.04 8.68 -73.98
N THR A 158 15.27 9.75 -74.74
CA THR A 158 14.53 11.00 -74.87
C THR A 158 13.09 10.77 -75.34
N PHE A 159 12.11 11.57 -74.92
CA PHE A 159 10.94 11.98 -75.72
C PHE A 159 10.26 13.17 -74.99
N HIS A 160 10.48 14.40 -75.46
CA HIS A 160 9.59 15.24 -76.31
C HIS A 160 8.34 15.76 -75.59
#